data_AF-A0AAD4XLT7-F1
#
_entry.id   AF-A0AAD4XLT7-F1
#
_cell.length_a   1.000
_cell.length_b   1.000
_cell.length_c   1.000
_cell.angle_alpha   90.00
_cell.angle_beta   90.00
_cell.angle_gamma   90.00
#
_symmetry.space_group_name_H-M   'P 1'
#
loop_
_entity.id
_entity.type
_entity.pdbx_description
1 polymer ?
#
loop_
_entity_poly.entity_id
_entity_poly.type
_entity_poly.pdbx_seq_one_letter_code
_entity_poly.pdbx_strand_id
1 'polypeptide(L)'
;MLHHVRFYLPEMYTKLHRILFLDDDIVVQRDLTGLWDIDMDGKVNDAVETCFGLFHRYAQCKNFSHPLIKENFSPKACAWAYGMNFFDLDAWRREKCTEQYPYWQTLNENPTLWKLGTLPPGLITFYSTTRKELALPECLID
;
A
#
# COMPACT_ATOMS: atom_id res chain seq x y z
N MET A 1 1.71 -14.84 -8.97
CA MET A 1 1.10 -14.02 -10.04
C MET A 1 -0.21 -13.38 -9.60
N LEU A 2 -1.15 -14.13 -8.99
CA LEU A 2 -2.45 -13.60 -8.56
C LEU A 2 -2.36 -12.39 -7.60
N HIS A 3 -1.41 -12.41 -6.65
CA HIS A 3 -1.27 -11.32 -5.68
C HIS A 3 -0.94 -9.96 -6.31
N HIS A 4 -0.42 -9.90 -7.55
CA HIS A 4 -0.05 -8.64 -8.20
C HIS A 4 -1.22 -7.98 -8.95
N VAL A 5 -2.34 -8.69 -9.11
CA VAL A 5 -3.56 -8.14 -9.71
C VAL A 5 -4.10 -6.94 -8.91
N ARG A 6 -3.81 -6.89 -7.60
CA ARG A 6 -4.19 -5.79 -6.71
C ARG A 6 -3.70 -4.41 -7.15
N PHE A 7 -2.67 -4.33 -8.00
CA PHE A 7 -2.18 -3.06 -8.53
C PHE A 7 -2.98 -2.54 -9.74
N TYR A 8 -3.94 -3.32 -10.24
CA TYR A 8 -4.77 -3.00 -11.40
C TYR A 8 -6.25 -2.83 -11.05
N LEU A 9 -6.58 -2.68 -9.76
CA LEU A 9 -7.96 -2.50 -9.29
C LEU A 9 -8.72 -1.39 -10.04
N PRO A 10 -8.13 -0.20 -10.33
CA PRO A 10 -8.87 0.84 -11.04
C PRO A 10 -9.22 0.48 -12.50
N GLU A 11 -8.45 -0.41 -13.12
CA GLU A 11 -8.67 -0.91 -14.50
C GLU A 11 -9.71 -2.03 -14.52
N MET A 12 -9.73 -2.88 -13.50
CA MET A 12 -10.73 -3.95 -13.36
C MET A 12 -12.10 -3.41 -12.98
N TYR A 13 -12.14 -2.39 -12.11
CA TYR A 13 -13.35 -1.84 -11.53
C TYR A 13 -13.58 -0.39 -11.97
N THR A 14 -13.72 -0.17 -13.28
CA THR A 14 -13.79 1.17 -13.91
C THR A 14 -14.93 2.05 -13.44
N LYS A 15 -16.00 1.47 -12.88
CA LYS A 15 -17.19 2.20 -12.39
C LYS A 15 -17.21 2.44 -10.88
N LEU A 16 -16.24 1.88 -10.14
CA LEU A 16 -16.14 2.08 -8.70
C LEU A 16 -15.28 3.30 -8.39
N HIS A 17 -15.69 4.04 -7.36
CA HIS A 17 -14.99 5.22 -6.83
C HIS A 17 -14.10 4.87 -5.64
N ARG A 18 -14.52 3.92 -4.81
CA ARG A 18 -13.78 3.43 -3.65
C ARG A 18 -13.85 1.91 -3.56
N ILE A 19 -12.85 1.29 -2.96
CA ILE A 19 -12.83 -0.13 -2.67
C ILE A 19 -12.17 -0.41 -1.32
N LEU A 20 -12.80 -1.26 -0.52
CA LEU A 20 -12.17 -1.90 0.61
C LEU A 20 -11.52 -3.21 0.13
N PHE A 21 -10.20 -3.28 0.22
CA PHE A 21 -9.42 -4.47 -0.09
C PHE A 21 -9.09 -5.21 1.21
N LEU A 22 -9.40 -6.50 1.26
CA LEU A 22 -9.09 -7.42 2.36
C LEU A 22 -8.39 -8.66 1.77
N ASP A 23 -7.27 -9.08 2.34
CA ASP A 23 -6.67 -10.39 2.05
C ASP A 23 -7.59 -11.51 2.60
N ASP A 24 -7.37 -12.73 2.13
CA ASP A 24 -8.23 -13.90 2.39
C ASP A 24 -8.11 -14.47 3.80
N ASP A 25 -7.10 -14.05 4.55
CA ASP A 25 -6.84 -14.42 5.95
C ASP A 25 -7.36 -13.39 6.97
N ILE A 26 -8.15 -12.41 6.54
CA ILE A 26 -8.73 -11.39 7.43
C ILE A 26 -9.99 -11.88 8.14
N VAL A 27 -10.06 -11.67 9.46
CA VAL A 27 -11.27 -11.86 10.27
C VAL A 27 -11.93 -10.52 10.57
N VAL A 28 -13.17 -10.34 10.12
CA VAL A 28 -13.96 -9.13 10.39
C VAL A 28 -14.87 -9.35 11.60
N GLN A 29 -14.63 -8.61 12.69
CA GLN A 29 -15.42 -8.73 13.93
C GLN A 29 -16.42 -7.58 14.15
N ARG A 30 -16.38 -6.54 13.32
CA ARG A 30 -17.20 -5.32 13.46
C ARG A 30 -17.76 -4.86 12.12
N ASP A 31 -18.81 -4.05 12.18
CA ASP A 31 -19.34 -3.38 10.99
C ASP A 31 -18.29 -2.45 10.38
N LEU A 32 -18.14 -2.53 9.05
CA LEU A 32 -17.14 -1.77 8.30
C LEU A 32 -17.78 -0.62 7.52
N THR A 33 -19.09 -0.40 7.65
CA THR A 33 -19.81 0.62 6.88
C THR A 33 -19.24 2.01 7.13
N GLY A 34 -18.83 2.30 8.39
CA GLY A 34 -18.21 3.56 8.77
C GLY A 34 -16.90 3.89 8.04
N LEU A 35 -16.24 2.91 7.39
CA LEU A 35 -15.05 3.18 6.57
C LEU A 35 -15.36 4.08 5.37
N TRP A 36 -16.59 4.07 4.86
CA TRP A 36 -16.97 4.92 3.73
C TRP A 36 -17.06 6.41 4.07
N ASP A 37 -17.22 6.74 5.35
CA ASP A 37 -17.31 8.12 5.83
C ASP A 37 -15.95 8.71 6.22
N ILE A 38 -14.87 7.93 6.13
CA ILE A 38 -13.52 8.40 6.46
C ILE A 38 -13.05 9.46 5.46
N ASP A 39 -12.51 10.55 5.99
CA ASP A 39 -11.74 11.50 5.20
C ASP A 39 -10.33 10.96 4.97
N MET A 40 -10.04 10.67 3.69
CA MET A 40 -8.74 10.15 3.27
C MET A 40 -7.71 11.26 3.04
N ASP A 41 -8.00 12.54 3.34
CA ASP A 41 -7.10 13.69 3.13
C ASP A 41 -6.61 13.79 1.67
N GLY A 42 -7.51 13.48 0.73
CA GLY A 42 -7.22 13.41 -0.71
C GLY A 42 -6.20 12.33 -1.11
N LYS A 43 -5.80 11.43 -0.20
CA LYS A 43 -4.87 10.32 -0.46
C LYS A 43 -5.55 9.19 -1.22
N VAL A 44 -4.73 8.39 -1.89
CA VAL A 44 -5.16 7.25 -2.70
C VAL A 44 -5.50 6.05 -1.82
N ASN A 45 -4.73 5.84 -0.76
CA ASN A 45 -4.86 4.71 0.14
C ASN A 45 -4.96 5.21 1.58
N ASP A 46 -5.86 4.63 2.35
CA ASP A 46 -5.82 4.68 3.80
C ASP A 46 -5.55 3.27 4.33
N ALA A 47 -4.55 3.14 5.18
CA ALA A 47 -4.04 1.85 5.64
C ALA A 47 -3.62 1.89 7.11
N VAL A 48 -3.58 0.71 7.72
CA VAL A 48 -3.12 0.55 9.10
C VAL A 48 -1.59 0.67 9.14
N GLU A 49 -1.07 1.64 9.88
CA GLU A 49 0.36 1.76 10.13
C GLU A 49 0.86 0.59 10.99
N THR A 50 2.00 0.00 10.61
CA THR A 50 2.61 -1.12 11.34
C THR A 50 3.98 -0.77 11.93
N CYS A 51 4.37 0.51 11.88
CA CYS A 51 5.68 0.95 12.33
C CYS A 51 5.74 1.02 13.87
N PHE A 52 6.29 -0.03 14.49
CA PHE A 52 6.59 -0.06 15.92
C PHE A 52 8.11 -0.12 16.14
N GLY A 53 8.69 0.97 16.65
CA GLY A 53 10.12 1.05 16.94
C GLY A 53 11.01 0.99 15.69
N LEU A 54 11.88 -0.03 15.61
CA LEU A 54 12.74 -0.28 14.45
C LEU A 54 12.07 -1.18 13.40
N PHE A 55 11.03 -1.91 13.77
CA PHE A 55 10.33 -2.86 12.89
C PHE A 55 9.40 -2.14 11.91
N HIS A 56 9.19 -2.74 10.74
CA HIS A 56 8.28 -2.24 9.70
C HIS A 56 8.62 -0.81 9.22
N ARG A 57 9.91 -0.50 9.13
CA ARG A 57 10.41 0.67 8.41
C ARG A 57 10.81 0.29 7.00
N TYR A 58 10.81 1.27 6.09
CA TYR A 58 11.20 1.04 4.70
C TYR A 58 12.60 0.45 4.58
N ALA A 59 13.52 0.82 5.49
CA ALA A 59 14.87 0.26 5.57
C ALA A 59 14.92 -1.27 5.70
N GLN A 60 13.86 -1.91 6.21
CA GLN A 60 13.77 -3.36 6.34
C GLN A 60 13.13 -4.03 5.11
N CYS A 61 12.37 -3.28 4.31
CA CYS A 61 11.65 -3.81 3.15
C CYS A 61 12.42 -3.64 1.83
N LYS A 62 13.43 -2.75 1.78
CA LYS A 62 14.08 -2.29 0.55
C LYS A 62 15.59 -2.18 0.75
N ASN A 63 16.34 -2.31 -0.35
CA ASN A 63 17.80 -2.19 -0.35
C ASN A 63 18.26 -0.72 -0.42
N PHE A 64 18.45 -0.07 0.72
CA PHE A 64 18.92 1.33 0.80
C PHE A 64 20.40 1.54 0.46
N SER A 65 21.16 0.46 0.21
CA SER A 65 22.49 0.57 -0.41
C SER A 65 22.39 0.86 -1.91
N HIS A 66 21.25 0.59 -2.54
CA HIS A 66 21.03 0.88 -3.96
C HIS A 66 20.71 2.38 -4.17
N PRO A 67 21.42 3.10 -5.07
CA PRO A 67 21.22 4.54 -5.28
C PRO A 67 19.77 4.92 -5.59
N LEU A 68 19.13 4.17 -6.49
CA LEU A 68 17.74 4.39 -6.87
C LEU A 68 16.77 4.40 -5.68
N ILE A 69 16.92 3.48 -4.72
CA ILE A 69 16.07 3.45 -3.51
C ILE A 69 16.39 4.62 -2.59
N LYS A 70 17.68 4.90 -2.40
CA LYS A 70 18.17 5.96 -1.51
C LYS A 70 17.74 7.36 -1.97
N GLU A 71 17.68 7.59 -3.28
CA GLU A 71 17.30 8.87 -3.88
C GLU A 71 15.79 9.12 -3.86
N ASN A 72 14.98 8.06 -3.93
CA ASN A 72 13.52 8.19 -4.08
C ASN A 72 12.74 7.99 -2.76
N PHE A 73 13.33 7.32 -1.76
CA PHE A 73 12.62 6.97 -0.52
C PHE A 73 13.41 7.34 0.73
N SER A 74 12.69 7.54 1.84
CA SER A 74 13.30 7.70 3.15
C SER A 74 13.43 6.35 3.86
N PRO A 75 14.60 5.98 4.40
CA PRO A 75 14.76 4.75 5.18
C PRO A 75 13.95 4.79 6.48
N LYS A 76 13.62 5.99 6.97
CA LYS A 76 12.86 6.21 8.21
C LYS A 76 11.35 6.14 7.99
N ALA A 77 10.86 6.11 6.75
CA ALA A 77 9.43 6.05 6.49
C ALA A 77 8.78 4.80 7.08
N CYS A 78 7.63 4.99 7.73
CA CYS A 78 6.80 3.93 8.29
C CYS A 78 6.19 3.08 7.16
N ALA A 79 6.28 1.76 7.27
CA ALA A 79 5.45 0.85 6.48
C ALA A 79 4.03 0.75 7.07
N TRP A 80 3.16 0.16 6.27
CA TRP A 80 1.77 -0.13 6.59
C TRP A 80 1.44 -1.54 6.10
N ALA A 81 0.38 -2.15 6.64
CA ALA A 81 -0.04 -3.49 6.25
C ALA A 81 -0.83 -3.45 4.93
N TYR A 82 -0.46 -4.27 3.95
CA TYR A 82 -1.23 -4.37 2.70
C TYR A 82 -2.52 -5.19 2.88
N GLY A 83 -2.58 -6.09 3.86
CA GLY A 83 -3.69 -7.03 4.02
C GLY A 83 -5.07 -6.41 4.21
N MET A 84 -5.15 -5.13 4.61
CA MET A 84 -6.41 -4.38 4.66
C MET A 84 -6.18 -2.93 4.29
N ASN A 85 -6.79 -2.46 3.19
CA ASN A 85 -6.56 -1.13 2.59
C ASN A 85 -7.90 -0.54 2.11
N PHE A 86 -8.14 0.74 2.36
CA PHE A 86 -9.26 1.46 1.80
C PHE A 86 -8.75 2.39 0.71
N PHE A 87 -9.12 2.11 -0.55
CA PHE A 87 -8.60 2.84 -1.71
C PHE A 87 -9.65 3.77 -2.30
N ASP A 88 -9.24 5.00 -2.61
CA ASP A 88 -9.94 5.91 -3.50
C ASP A 88 -9.44 5.67 -4.93
N LEU A 89 -10.28 5.05 -5.75
CA LEU A 89 -9.95 4.67 -7.12
C LEU A 89 -9.89 5.87 -8.07
N ASP A 90 -10.58 6.96 -7.76
CA ASP A 90 -10.51 8.18 -8.56
C ASP A 90 -9.21 8.92 -8.31
N ALA A 91 -8.79 9.02 -7.04
CA ALA A 91 -7.46 9.49 -6.68
C ALA A 91 -6.37 8.59 -7.29
N TRP A 92 -6.52 7.26 -7.21
CA TRP A 92 -5.56 6.33 -7.82
C TRP A 92 -5.37 6.60 -9.31
N ARG A 93 -6.47 6.76 -10.06
CA ARG A 93 -6.43 7.09 -11.50
C ARG A 93 -5.77 8.44 -11.75
N ARG A 94 -6.13 9.48 -10.97
CA ARG A 94 -5.58 10.84 -11.10
C ARG A 94 -4.08 10.89 -10.84
N GLU A 95 -3.61 10.19 -9.82
CA GLU A 95 -2.19 10.10 -9.44
C GLU A 95 -1.41 9.06 -10.28
N LYS A 96 -2.10 8.35 -11.20
CA LYS A 96 -1.51 7.35 -12.09
C LYS A 96 -0.72 6.26 -11.36
N CYS A 97 -1.18 5.84 -10.18
CA CYS A 97 -0.42 4.88 -9.36
C CYS A 97 -0.26 3.51 -10.06
N THR A 98 -1.19 3.10 -10.92
CA THR A 98 -1.07 1.86 -11.70
C THR A 98 0.14 1.86 -12.62
N GLU A 99 0.54 3.01 -13.17
CA GLU A 99 1.70 3.13 -14.06
C GLU A 99 3.04 3.00 -13.29
N GLN A 100 3.04 3.34 -12.00
CA GLN A 100 4.24 3.22 -11.16
C GLN A 100 4.61 1.75 -10.93
N TYR A 101 3.62 0.89 -10.72
CA TYR A 101 3.85 -0.51 -10.39
C TYR A 101 4.71 -1.29 -11.43
N PRO A 102 4.36 -1.33 -12.74
CA PRO A 102 5.17 -2.03 -13.72
C PRO A 102 6.58 -1.41 -13.89
N TYR A 103 6.70 -0.08 -13.80
CA TYR A 103 8.00 0.61 -13.85
C TYR A 103 8.95 0.08 -12.77
N TRP A 104 8.50 0.02 -11.52
CA TRP A 104 9.33 -0.46 -10.42
C TRP A 104 9.58 -1.97 -10.50
N GLN A 105 8.61 -2.76 -10.96
CA GLN A 105 8.78 -4.20 -11.17
C GLN A 105 9.88 -4.50 -12.19
N THR A 106 9.90 -3.81 -13.33
CA THR A 106 10.96 -3.96 -14.35
C THR A 106 12.33 -3.62 -13.79
N LEU A 107 12.43 -2.57 -12.96
CA LEU A 107 13.71 -2.19 -12.33
C LEU A 107 14.17 -3.19 -11.25
N ASN A 108 13.28 -4.04 -10.74
CA ASN A 108 13.61 -5.07 -9.75
C ASN A 108 13.61 -6.50 -10.32
N GLU A 109 13.79 -6.68 -11.63
CA GLU A 109 13.85 -8.01 -12.27
C GLU A 109 14.97 -8.91 -11.70
N ASN A 110 16.09 -8.31 -11.25
CA ASN A 110 17.26 -9.01 -10.69
C ASN A 110 17.32 -8.98 -9.14
N PRO A 111 16.16 -9.04 -8.46
CA PRO A 111 15.93 -8.71 -7.04
C PRO A 111 16.93 -7.78 -6.30
N THR A 112 17.40 -6.71 -6.95
CA THR A 112 18.42 -5.82 -6.37
C THR A 112 17.86 -4.70 -5.49
N LEU A 113 16.60 -4.30 -5.72
CA LEU A 113 15.91 -3.22 -5.01
C LEU A 113 15.13 -3.74 -3.80
N TRP A 114 14.50 -4.92 -3.91
CA TRP A 114 13.90 -5.70 -2.82
C TRP A 114 13.85 -7.18 -3.20
N LYS A 115 13.64 -8.06 -2.22
CA LYS A 115 13.66 -9.51 -2.44
C LYS A 115 12.38 -10.04 -3.10
N LEU A 116 11.31 -10.21 -2.32
CA LEU A 116 10.06 -10.85 -2.75
C LEU A 116 8.86 -10.27 -1.97
N GLY A 117 7.66 -10.56 -2.45
CA GLY A 117 6.39 -10.16 -1.83
C GLY A 117 5.77 -8.90 -2.44
N THR A 118 4.52 -8.62 -2.07
CA THR A 118 3.74 -7.48 -2.56
C THR A 118 3.87 -6.23 -1.69
N LEU A 119 4.36 -6.37 -0.46
CA LEU A 119 4.52 -5.24 0.44
C LEU A 119 5.55 -4.21 -0.09
N PRO A 120 6.80 -4.57 -0.46
CA PRO A 120 7.74 -3.58 -0.99
C PRO A 120 7.24 -2.80 -2.21
N PRO A 121 6.67 -3.43 -3.27
CA PRO A 121 6.10 -2.67 -4.37
C PRO A 121 4.87 -1.84 -3.95
N GLY A 122 4.04 -2.31 -3.02
CA GLY A 122 2.96 -1.51 -2.42
C GLY A 122 3.45 -0.22 -1.77
N LEU A 123 4.44 -0.34 -0.90
CA LEU A 123 5.08 0.80 -0.24
C LEU A 123 5.77 1.76 -1.21
N ILE A 124 6.19 1.27 -2.39
CA ILE A 124 6.79 2.11 -3.43
C ILE A 124 5.69 2.84 -4.22
N THR A 125 4.71 2.11 -4.72
CA THR A 125 3.61 2.62 -5.55
C THR A 125 2.83 3.74 -4.85
N PHE A 126 2.64 3.63 -3.52
CA PHE A 126 1.83 4.60 -2.76
C PHE A 126 2.61 5.45 -1.75
N TYR A 127 3.91 5.67 -1.98
CA TYR A 127 4.79 6.28 -0.98
C TYR A 127 4.31 7.63 -0.42
N SER A 128 3.87 8.55 -1.29
CA SER A 128 3.36 9.88 -0.92
C SER A 128 1.83 9.97 -0.88
N THR A 129 1.16 8.90 -1.31
CA THR A 129 -0.30 8.84 -1.54
C THR A 129 -1.02 7.90 -0.57
N THR A 130 -0.34 7.46 0.51
CA THR A 130 -0.97 6.69 1.61
C THR A 130 -1.12 7.55 2.86
N ARG A 131 -2.34 7.62 3.39
CA ARG A 131 -2.62 7.98 4.78
C ARG A 131 -2.44 6.73 5.64
N LYS A 132 -1.77 6.85 6.80
CA LYS A 132 -1.40 5.72 7.67
C LYS A 132 -2.10 5.81 9.01
N GLU A 133 -3.37 6.22 8.99
CA GLU A 133 -4.13 6.55 10.19
C GLU A 133 -5.50 5.87 10.17
N LEU A 134 -5.61 4.75 9.47
CA LEU A 134 -6.81 3.95 9.47
C LEU A 134 -6.99 3.35 10.86
N ALA A 135 -7.73 4.07 11.70
CA ALA A 135 -8.09 3.63 13.03
C ALA A 135 -9.25 2.65 12.91
N LEU A 136 -8.95 1.36 12.98
CA LEU A 136 -9.98 0.35 13.20
C LEU A 136 -10.46 0.48 14.65
N PRO A 137 -11.78 0.52 14.92
CA PRO A 137 -12.29 0.50 16.28
C PRO A 137 -11.93 -0.87 16.87
N GLU A 138 -10.85 -0.89 17.64
CA GLU A 138 -10.16 -2.06 18.22
C GLU A 138 -9.44 -2.96 17.20
N CYS A 139 -8.14 -3.12 17.46
CA CYS A 139 -7.15 -3.77 16.61
C CYS A 139 -7.57 -5.20 16.22
N LEU A 140 -7.48 -5.50 14.93
CA LEU A 140 -7.36 -6.86 14.39
C LEU A 140 -6.28 -6.86 13.33
N ILE A 141 -5.05 -6.96 13.80
CA ILE A 141 -3.94 -7.52 13.05
C ILE A 141 -3.29 -8.48 14.04
N ASP A 142 -3.62 -9.76 13.92
CA ASP A 142 -2.87 -10.84 14.58
C ASP A 142 -1.50 -11.00 13.91
#